data_AF-A0A7C5S389-F1
#
_entry.id   AF-A0A7C5S389-F1
#
_cell.length_a   1.000
_cell.length_b   1.000
_cell.length_c   1.000
_cell.angle_alpha   90.00
_cell.angle_beta   90.00
_cell.angle_gamma   90.00
#
_symmetry.space_group_name_H-M   'P 1'
#
loop_
_entity.id
_entity.type
_entity.pdbx_description
1 polymer ?
#
loop_
_entity_poly.entity_id
_entity_poly.type
_entity_poly.pdbx_seq_one_letter_code
_entity_poly.pdbx_strand_id
1 'polypeptide(L)'
;MSLEDKPDFLCVGGSGTLVYQTVEIFRQLAFPAVKRAVELAAAAGFPTHVHSCGPEKALVKIMAEETALTVIDPLEIPPMGDCDLAELKRLYGSKIVLKGNIHTTSVMLKGSQDDVAAAARKAIDDAAHGGRFILSTGDQCGRDTPHENLKALVDTARTYGKY
;
A
#
# COMPACT_ATOMS: atom_id res chain seq x y z
N MET A 1 24.84 7.76 -19.07
CA MET A 1 23.77 8.18 -20.01
C MET A 1 22.54 8.50 -19.19
N SER A 2 22.04 9.73 -19.22
CA SER A 2 20.71 10.04 -18.68
C SER A 2 19.67 9.65 -19.72
N LEU A 3 18.69 8.82 -19.36
CA LEU A 3 17.54 8.54 -20.21
C LEU A 3 16.81 9.85 -20.53
N GLU A 4 16.35 10.02 -21.77
CA GLU A 4 15.52 11.15 -22.19
C GLU A 4 14.17 11.10 -21.48
N ASP A 5 13.55 9.91 -21.44
CA ASP A 5 12.36 9.62 -20.66
C ASP A 5 12.72 8.94 -19.34
N LYS A 6 12.26 9.51 -18.22
CA LYS A 6 12.51 8.97 -16.88
C LYS A 6 11.21 8.53 -16.22
N PRO A 7 11.18 7.39 -15.53
CA PRO A 7 10.02 6.99 -14.77
C PRO A 7 9.83 7.89 -13.54
N ASP A 8 8.58 8.18 -13.16
CA ASP A 8 8.29 8.93 -11.93
C ASP A 8 8.61 8.11 -10.67
N PHE A 9 8.45 6.79 -10.75
CA PHE A 9 8.76 5.84 -9.68
C PHE A 9 9.04 4.45 -10.26
N LEU A 10 9.67 3.59 -9.47
CA LEU A 10 9.97 2.22 -9.85
C LEU A 10 9.21 1.22 -8.97
N CYS A 11 8.43 0.35 -9.59
CA CYS A 11 7.89 -0.82 -8.91
C CYS A 11 8.99 -1.87 -8.73
N VAL A 12 9.17 -2.37 -7.52
CA VAL A 12 10.18 -3.37 -7.17
C VAL A 12 9.54 -4.47 -6.33
N GLY A 13 10.18 -5.64 -6.25
CA GLY A 13 9.65 -6.78 -5.51
C GLY A 13 8.65 -7.63 -6.29
N GLY A 14 7.73 -8.26 -5.58
CA GLY A 14 6.72 -9.15 -6.15
C GLY A 14 5.49 -9.27 -5.25
N SER A 15 4.38 -9.70 -5.84
CA SER A 15 3.11 -9.85 -5.11
C SER A 15 3.01 -11.19 -4.39
N GLY A 16 2.21 -11.26 -3.33
CA GLY A 16 1.98 -12.48 -2.55
C GLY A 16 3.17 -12.90 -1.70
N THR A 17 4.04 -11.96 -1.29
CA THR A 17 5.35 -12.23 -0.71
C THR A 17 5.27 -13.17 0.49
N LEU A 18 4.28 -13.06 1.37
CA LEU A 18 4.16 -13.89 2.57
C LEU A 18 2.92 -14.80 2.57
N VAL A 19 2.31 -15.03 1.41
CA VAL A 19 1.12 -15.89 1.31
C VAL A 19 1.48 -17.37 1.48
N TYR A 20 2.53 -17.83 0.79
CA TYR A 20 2.94 -19.25 0.77
C TYR A 20 4.40 -19.49 1.20
N GLN A 21 5.07 -18.48 1.75
CA GLN A 21 6.43 -18.60 2.27
C GLN A 21 6.60 -17.86 3.59
N THR A 22 7.57 -18.31 4.39
CA THR A 22 7.91 -17.69 5.66
C THR A 22 8.79 -16.46 5.45
N VAL A 23 8.89 -15.62 6.48
CA VAL A 23 9.85 -14.49 6.50
C VAL A 23 11.28 -14.96 6.30
N GLU A 24 11.64 -16.15 6.79
CA GLU A 24 12.98 -16.72 6.61
C GLU A 24 13.28 -16.98 5.13
N ILE A 25 12.37 -17.64 4.42
CA ILE A 25 12.51 -17.91 2.98
C ILE A 25 12.59 -16.58 2.21
N PHE A 26 11.72 -15.61 2.53
CA PHE A 26 11.77 -14.28 1.92
C PHE A 26 13.14 -13.62 2.12
N ARG A 27 13.69 -13.66 3.34
CA ARG A 27 15.00 -13.07 3.67
C ARG A 27 16.15 -13.73 2.92
N GLN A 28 16.10 -15.04 2.72
CA GLN A 28 17.15 -15.78 2.03
C GLN A 28 17.09 -15.58 0.51
N LEU A 29 15.89 -15.63 -0.08
CA LEU A 29 15.73 -15.78 -1.52
C LEU A 29 15.38 -14.47 -2.25
N ALA A 30 14.57 -13.60 -1.65
CA ALA A 30 14.00 -12.44 -2.34
C ALA A 30 14.52 -11.11 -1.81
N PHE A 31 14.58 -10.95 -0.47
CA PHE A 31 14.94 -9.68 0.17
C PHE A 31 16.27 -9.08 -0.31
N PRO A 32 17.38 -9.84 -0.52
CA PRO A 32 18.63 -9.25 -0.97
C PRO A 32 18.50 -8.56 -2.33
N ALA A 33 17.73 -9.15 -3.25
CA ALA A 33 17.48 -8.58 -4.57
C ALA A 33 16.56 -7.35 -4.50
N VAL A 34 15.48 -7.43 -3.73
CA VAL A 34 14.54 -6.31 -3.53
C VAL A 34 15.25 -5.12 -2.89
N LYS A 35 16.00 -5.35 -1.81
CA LYS A 35 16.79 -4.32 -1.13
C LYS A 35 17.79 -3.69 -2.07
N ARG A 36 18.51 -4.48 -2.87
CA ARG A 36 19.48 -3.96 -3.85
C ARG A 36 18.82 -3.07 -4.89
N ALA A 37 17.65 -3.46 -5.40
CA ALA A 37 16.89 -2.65 -6.35
C ALA A 37 16.44 -1.31 -5.73
N VAL A 38 15.94 -1.34 -4.49
CA VAL A 38 15.54 -0.15 -3.73
C VAL A 38 16.72 0.81 -3.53
N GLU A 39 17.89 0.29 -3.11
CA GLU A 39 19.09 1.11 -2.89
C GLU A 39 19.60 1.76 -4.17
N LEU A 40 19.60 1.02 -5.29
CA LEU A 40 20.00 1.55 -6.60
C LEU A 40 19.06 2.66 -7.06
N ALA A 41 17.75 2.45 -6.94
CA ALA A 41 16.74 3.44 -7.30
C ALA A 41 16.86 4.70 -6.43
N ALA A 42 16.99 4.53 -5.11
CA ALA A 42 17.16 5.63 -4.16
C ALA A 42 18.44 6.43 -4.45
N ALA A 43 19.57 5.77 -4.73
CA ALA A 43 20.82 6.43 -5.11
C ALA A 43 20.71 7.21 -6.44
N ALA A 44 19.82 6.76 -7.34
CA ALA A 44 19.50 7.46 -8.58
C ALA A 44 18.41 8.53 -8.43
N GLY A 45 17.86 8.73 -7.22
CA GLY A 45 16.83 9.73 -6.93
C GLY A 45 15.41 9.33 -7.33
N PHE A 46 15.16 8.03 -7.58
CA PHE A 46 13.83 7.53 -7.92
C PHE A 46 13.11 6.96 -6.68
N PRO A 47 11.85 7.36 -6.42
CA PRO A 47 11.03 6.70 -5.42
C PRO A 47 10.68 5.27 -5.86
N THR A 48 10.44 4.41 -4.88
CA THR A 48 10.15 2.98 -5.12
C THR A 48 8.85 2.55 -4.47
N HIS A 49 8.20 1.58 -5.12
CA HIS A 49 6.92 1.03 -4.69
C HIS A 49 6.99 -0.50 -4.64
N VAL A 50 6.63 -1.08 -3.51
CA VAL A 50 6.41 -2.53 -3.38
C VAL A 50 4.92 -2.76 -3.23
N HIS A 51 4.41 -3.69 -4.04
CA HIS A 51 3.07 -4.23 -3.91
C HIS A 51 3.14 -5.70 -3.48
N SER A 52 2.48 -6.08 -2.37
CA SER A 52 2.39 -7.46 -1.94
C SER A 52 1.05 -7.82 -1.30
N CYS A 53 0.14 -8.43 -2.08
CA CYS A 53 -1.09 -9.02 -1.53
C CYS A 53 -0.81 -10.01 -0.40
N GLY A 54 -1.79 -10.19 0.47
CA GLY A 54 -1.77 -11.11 1.58
C GLY A 54 -1.34 -10.48 2.91
N PRO A 55 -0.85 -11.31 3.86
CA PRO A 55 -0.24 -10.84 5.09
C PRO A 55 0.98 -9.96 4.78
N GLU A 56 0.99 -8.75 5.33
CA GLU A 56 1.99 -7.74 4.99
C GLU A 56 2.58 -7.05 6.24
N LYS A 57 2.00 -7.21 7.44
CA LYS A 57 2.48 -6.53 8.65
C LYS A 57 3.98 -6.72 8.90
N ALA A 58 4.48 -7.95 8.72
CA ALA A 58 5.90 -8.25 8.85
C ALA A 58 6.75 -7.60 7.74
N LEU A 59 6.21 -7.55 6.51
CA LEU A 59 6.89 -6.95 5.37
C LEU A 59 7.01 -5.43 5.52
N VAL A 60 5.96 -4.75 5.99
CA VAL A 60 5.99 -3.31 6.31
C VAL A 60 7.10 -3.00 7.29
N LYS A 61 7.23 -3.78 8.37
CA LYS A 61 8.32 -3.63 9.35
C LYS A 61 9.69 -3.75 8.69
N ILE A 62 9.93 -4.83 7.93
CA ILE A 62 11.22 -5.09 7.28
C ILE A 62 11.58 -3.96 6.33
N MET A 63 10.64 -3.56 5.46
CA MET A 63 10.91 -2.51 4.47
C MET A 63 11.14 -1.15 5.12
N ALA A 64 10.35 -0.78 6.13
CA ALA A 64 10.47 0.49 6.82
C ALA A 64 11.72 0.61 7.70
N GLU A 65 12.26 -0.50 8.20
CA GLU A 65 13.43 -0.49 9.09
C GLU A 65 14.76 -0.77 8.39
N GLU A 66 14.75 -1.52 7.28
CA GLU A 66 15.97 -2.09 6.70
C GLU A 66 16.26 -1.60 5.27
N THR A 67 15.40 -0.75 4.70
CA THR A 67 15.51 -0.24 3.32
C THR A 67 15.13 1.24 3.23
N ALA A 68 15.35 1.82 2.04
CA ALA A 68 14.88 3.16 1.68
C ALA A 68 13.58 3.14 0.86
N LEU A 69 12.76 2.08 0.99
CA LEU A 69 11.52 1.93 0.23
C LEU A 69 10.60 3.15 0.46
N THR A 70 10.05 3.69 -0.62
CA THR A 70 9.20 4.89 -0.53
C THR A 70 7.75 4.55 -0.17
N VAL A 71 7.13 3.62 -0.92
CA VAL A 71 5.71 3.29 -0.81
C VAL A 71 5.53 1.79 -0.67
N ILE A 72 4.63 1.36 0.20
CA ILE A 72 4.19 -0.03 0.32
C ILE A 72 2.66 -0.13 0.31
N ASP A 73 2.16 -1.14 -0.40
CA ASP A 73 0.74 -1.46 -0.59
C ASP A 73 0.56 -2.98 -0.76
N PRO A 74 -0.64 -3.54 -0.59
CA PRO A 74 -1.93 -2.87 -0.42
C PRO A 74 -2.45 -2.79 1.02
N LEU A 75 -1.69 -3.31 2.00
CA LEU A 75 -2.02 -3.29 3.43
C LEU A 75 -3.35 -3.98 3.75
N GLU A 76 -3.60 -5.15 3.15
CA GLU A 76 -4.86 -5.87 3.27
C GLU A 76 -5.25 -6.18 4.73
N ILE A 77 -6.52 -5.94 5.03
CA ILE A 77 -7.15 -6.34 6.29
C ILE A 77 -7.62 -7.80 6.23
N PRO A 78 -7.96 -8.44 7.36
CA PRO A 78 -8.57 -9.77 7.35
C PRO A 78 -9.84 -9.84 6.48
N PRO A 79 -10.10 -10.96 5.79
CA PRO A 79 -9.35 -12.23 5.86
C PRO A 79 -8.18 -12.33 4.86
N MET A 80 -7.99 -11.35 3.98
CA MET A 80 -7.00 -11.42 2.92
C MET A 80 -5.58 -11.13 3.43
N GLY A 81 -5.46 -10.21 4.39
CA GLY A 81 -4.20 -9.88 5.04
C GLY A 81 -4.33 -9.78 6.56
N ASP A 82 -3.33 -9.17 7.18
CA ASP A 82 -3.16 -9.07 8.63
C ASP A 82 -2.85 -7.65 9.11
N CYS A 83 -3.11 -6.65 8.26
CA CYS A 83 -2.75 -5.26 8.53
C CYS A 83 -3.82 -4.53 9.35
N ASP A 84 -3.34 -3.77 10.35
CA ASP A 84 -4.09 -2.70 11.02
C ASP A 84 -3.46 -1.37 10.60
N LEU A 85 -4.21 -0.55 9.87
CA LEU A 85 -3.68 0.67 9.26
C LEU A 85 -3.25 1.71 10.29
N ALA A 86 -4.01 1.89 11.39
CA ALA A 86 -3.68 2.83 12.45
C ALA A 86 -2.43 2.40 13.22
N GLU A 87 -2.29 1.10 13.50
CA GLU A 87 -1.10 0.55 14.12
C GLU A 87 0.14 0.74 13.25
N LEU A 88 0.04 0.39 11.96
CA LEU A 88 1.14 0.55 11.00
C LEU A 88 1.53 2.02 10.83
N LYS A 89 0.54 2.93 10.79
CA LYS A 89 0.79 4.37 10.75
C LYS A 89 1.60 4.82 11.96
N ARG A 90 1.17 4.43 13.17
CA ARG A 90 1.85 4.79 14.43
C ARG A 90 3.29 4.27 14.49
N LEU A 91 3.52 3.05 14.01
CA LEU A 91 4.83 2.40 14.09
C LEU A 91 5.79 2.87 12.99
N TYR A 92 5.32 3.02 11.75
CA TYR A 92 6.17 3.13 10.56
C TYR A 92 5.84 4.32 9.66
N GLY A 93 4.73 5.03 9.90
CA GLY A 93 4.24 6.09 9.03
C GLY A 93 5.13 7.32 8.90
N SER A 94 6.15 7.48 9.77
CA SER A 94 7.19 8.50 9.62
C SER A 94 8.34 8.07 8.70
N LYS A 95 8.47 6.77 8.42
CA LYS A 95 9.57 6.16 7.65
C LYS A 95 9.16 5.81 6.22
N ILE A 96 7.95 5.29 6.05
CA ILE A 96 7.44 4.80 4.76
C ILE A 96 6.06 5.40 4.44
N VAL A 97 5.72 5.51 3.17
CA VAL A 97 4.37 5.88 2.72
C VAL A 97 3.50 4.64 2.69
N LEU A 98 2.37 4.69 3.39
CA LEU A 98 1.37 3.63 3.41
C LEU A 98 0.32 3.90 2.33
N LYS A 99 0.06 2.93 1.45
CA LYS A 99 -0.96 3.04 0.41
C LYS A 99 -2.00 1.93 0.55
N GLY A 100 -3.28 2.30 0.67
CA GLY A 100 -4.37 1.35 0.92
C GLY A 100 -5.53 1.98 1.71
N ASN A 101 -6.41 1.19 2.31
CA ASN A 101 -6.52 -0.27 2.19
C ASN A 101 -7.99 -0.73 2.10
N ILE A 102 -8.83 0.03 1.38
CA ILE A 102 -10.27 -0.21 1.33
C ILE A 102 -10.58 -1.58 0.74
N HIS A 103 -11.29 -2.42 1.49
CA HIS A 103 -11.51 -3.82 1.12
C HIS A 103 -12.23 -3.94 -0.24
N THR A 104 -11.61 -4.62 -1.20
CA THR A 104 -12.07 -4.70 -2.59
C THR A 104 -13.39 -5.47 -2.75
N THR A 105 -13.57 -6.57 -2.04
CA THR A 105 -14.79 -7.39 -2.17
C THR A 105 -15.95 -6.90 -1.29
N SER A 106 -15.77 -6.82 0.03
CA SER A 106 -16.87 -6.54 0.95
C SER A 106 -17.36 -5.09 0.88
N VAL A 107 -16.45 -4.14 0.65
CA VAL A 107 -16.78 -2.71 0.57
C VAL A 107 -16.93 -2.27 -0.87
N MET A 108 -15.89 -2.38 -1.71
CA MET A 108 -15.94 -1.80 -3.05
C MET A 108 -16.92 -2.53 -3.97
N LEU A 109 -16.90 -3.87 -4.01
CA LEU A 109 -17.76 -4.65 -4.91
C LEU A 109 -19.17 -4.85 -4.37
N LYS A 110 -19.32 -5.21 -3.09
CA LYS A 110 -20.61 -5.62 -2.49
C LYS A 110 -21.27 -4.56 -1.61
N GLY A 111 -20.53 -3.52 -1.21
CA GLY A 111 -21.04 -2.47 -0.33
C GLY A 111 -21.82 -1.39 -1.10
N SER A 112 -22.44 -0.50 -0.34
CA SER A 112 -23.06 0.73 -0.83
C SER A 112 -22.02 1.87 -0.95
N GLN A 113 -22.41 2.96 -1.61
CA GLN A 113 -21.60 4.19 -1.66
C GLN A 113 -21.31 4.73 -0.25
N ASP A 114 -22.24 4.57 0.70
CA ASP A 114 -22.07 4.98 2.09
C ASP A 114 -21.04 4.11 2.82
N ASP A 115 -21.02 2.80 2.55
CA ASP A 115 -20.01 1.89 3.09
C ASP A 115 -18.61 2.26 2.59
N VAL A 116 -18.48 2.57 1.29
CA VAL A 116 -17.23 3.04 0.69
C VAL A 116 -16.77 4.35 1.33
N ALA A 117 -17.67 5.32 1.44
CA ALA A 117 -17.36 6.61 2.03
C ALA A 117 -16.97 6.49 3.51
N ALA A 118 -17.65 5.63 4.27
CA ALA A 118 -17.32 5.35 5.66
C ALA A 118 -15.93 4.69 5.80
N ALA A 119 -15.63 3.68 5.00
CA ALA A 119 -14.32 3.02 5.00
C ALA A 119 -13.20 3.99 4.59
N ALA A 120 -13.44 4.83 3.58
CA ALA A 120 -12.50 5.84 3.12
C ALA A 120 -12.20 6.90 4.20
N ARG A 121 -13.24 7.42 4.87
CA ARG A 121 -13.07 8.35 5.99
C ARG A 121 -12.26 7.72 7.13
N LYS A 122 -12.61 6.49 7.51
CA LYS A 122 -11.86 5.76 8.53
C LYS A 122 -10.38 5.61 8.17
N ALA A 123 -10.06 5.22 6.94
CA ALA A 123 -8.67 5.07 6.50
C ALA A 123 -7.91 6.42 6.51
N ILE A 124 -8.59 7.51 6.14
CA ILE A 124 -8.04 8.88 6.24
C ILE A 124 -7.77 9.23 7.71
N ASP A 125 -8.73 9.01 8.61
CA ASP A 125 -8.58 9.31 10.04
C ASP A 125 -7.44 8.49 10.67
N ASP A 126 -7.29 7.23 10.27
CA ASP A 126 -6.27 6.32 10.79
C ASP A 126 -4.85 6.68 10.33
N ALA A 127 -4.67 7.19 9.11
CA ALA A 127 -3.35 7.26 8.47
C ALA A 127 -2.94 8.59 7.83
N ALA A 128 -3.86 9.53 7.58
CA ALA A 128 -3.54 10.74 6.83
C ALA A 128 -2.74 11.77 7.65
N HIS A 129 -2.95 11.84 8.96
CA HIS A 129 -2.27 12.81 9.82
C HIS A 129 -0.73 12.67 9.71
N GLY A 130 -0.05 13.79 9.48
CA GLY A 130 1.40 13.83 9.28
C GLY A 130 1.89 13.43 7.88
N GLY A 131 0.99 13.34 6.89
CA GLY A 131 1.32 12.99 5.51
C GLY A 131 1.69 11.51 5.34
N ARG A 132 2.39 11.12 4.26
CA ARG A 132 2.84 9.74 4.01
C ARG A 132 1.73 8.68 4.03
N PHE A 133 0.55 9.05 3.54
CA PHE A 133 -0.55 8.13 3.29
C PHE A 133 -1.19 8.42 1.94
N ILE A 134 -1.49 7.37 1.20
CA ILE A 134 -2.20 7.42 -0.08
C ILE A 134 -3.44 6.54 0.07
N LEU A 135 -4.63 7.16 0.09
CA LEU A 135 -5.87 6.41 0.09
C LEU A 135 -5.97 5.59 -1.20
N SER A 136 -6.15 4.28 -1.05
CA SER A 136 -6.29 3.33 -2.15
C SER A 136 -7.14 2.14 -1.70
N THR A 137 -7.55 1.31 -2.64
CA THR A 137 -8.14 0.00 -2.33
C THR A 137 -7.07 -0.99 -1.88
N GLY A 138 -7.51 -2.06 -1.19
CA GLY A 138 -6.68 -3.16 -0.69
C GLY A 138 -6.24 -4.16 -1.77
N ASP A 139 -6.58 -3.92 -3.03
CA ASP A 139 -6.00 -4.52 -4.25
C ASP A 139 -6.74 -3.86 -5.44
N GLN A 140 -6.59 -4.39 -6.65
CA GLN A 140 -7.39 -4.09 -7.82
C GLN A 140 -8.88 -4.31 -7.53
N CYS A 141 -9.70 -3.35 -7.96
CA CYS A 141 -11.15 -3.55 -7.94
C CYS A 141 -11.54 -4.68 -8.91
N GLY A 142 -12.50 -5.49 -8.49
CA GLY A 142 -13.08 -6.51 -9.37
C GLY A 142 -13.74 -5.89 -10.58
N ARG A 143 -13.82 -6.64 -11.68
CA ARG A 143 -14.45 -6.19 -12.94
C ARG A 143 -15.84 -5.57 -12.73
N ASP A 144 -16.62 -6.17 -11.85
CA ASP A 144 -18.02 -5.82 -11.60
C ASP A 144 -18.18 -4.81 -10.45
N THR A 145 -17.09 -4.20 -9.96
CA THR A 145 -17.17 -3.14 -8.94
C THR A 145 -18.04 -1.99 -9.49
N PRO A 146 -19.14 -1.63 -8.81
CA PRO A 146 -20.03 -0.57 -9.28
C PRO A 146 -19.28 0.73 -9.51
N HIS A 147 -19.53 1.39 -10.64
CA HIS A 147 -18.89 2.67 -10.97
C HIS A 147 -19.18 3.74 -9.90
N GLU A 148 -20.38 3.71 -9.32
CA GLU A 148 -20.80 4.57 -8.22
C GLU A 148 -19.92 4.40 -6.99
N ASN A 149 -19.50 3.18 -6.67
CA ASN A 149 -18.60 2.91 -5.55
C ASN A 149 -17.18 3.43 -5.82
N LEU A 150 -16.68 3.31 -7.06
CA LEU A 150 -15.41 3.94 -7.46
C LEU A 150 -15.48 5.46 -7.31
N LYS A 151 -16.58 6.06 -7.76
CA LYS A 151 -16.83 7.49 -7.67
C LYS A 151 -16.94 7.95 -6.21
N ALA A 152 -17.64 7.20 -5.35
CA ALA A 152 -17.78 7.50 -3.93
C ALA A 152 -16.43 7.55 -3.21
N LEU A 153 -15.50 6.64 -3.53
CA LEU A 153 -14.14 6.65 -2.98
C LEU A 153 -13.38 7.94 -3.38
N VAL A 154 -13.40 8.28 -4.67
CA VAL A 154 -12.73 9.49 -5.20
C VAL A 154 -13.34 10.77 -4.63
N ASP A 155 -14.67 10.86 -4.57
CA ASP A 155 -15.37 12.03 -4.07
C ASP A 155 -15.15 12.20 -2.56
N THR A 156 -15.10 11.10 -1.80
CA THR A 156 -14.75 11.13 -0.37
C THR A 156 -13.32 11.62 -0.17
N ALA A 157 -12.35 11.14 -0.95
CA ALA A 157 -10.97 11.61 -0.90
C ALA A 157 -10.88 13.14 -1.15
N ARG A 158 -11.65 13.66 -2.12
CA ARG A 158 -11.66 15.08 -2.49
C ARG A 158 -12.39 15.99 -1.50
N THR A 159 -13.35 15.46 -0.76
CA THR A 159 -14.21 16.26 0.13
C THR A 159 -13.78 16.18 1.58
N TYR A 160 -13.39 14.99 2.05
CA TYR A 160 -12.97 14.73 3.43
C TYR A 160 -11.45 14.68 3.61
N GLY A 161 -10.72 14.20 2.59
CA GLY A 161 -9.25 14.11 2.62
C GLY A 161 -8.50 15.44 2.47
N LYS A 162 -9.20 16.57 2.59
CA LYS A 162 -8.61 17.91 2.65
C LYS A 162 -8.40 18.27 4.12
N TYR A 163 -7.14 18.29 4.55
CA TYR A 163 -6.71 18.67 5.89
C TYR A 163 -5.56 19.66 5.81
#